data_AF-A0A1J5C1E4-F1
#
_entry.id   AF-A0A1J5C1E4-F1
#
_cell.length_a   1.000
_cell.length_b   1.000
_cell.length_c   1.000
_cell.angle_alpha   90.00
_cell.angle_beta   90.00
_cell.angle_gamma   90.00
#
_symmetry.space_group_name_H-M   'P 1'
#
loop_
_entity.id
_entity.type
_entity.pdbx_description
1 polymer ?
#
loop_
_entity_poly.entity_id
_entity_poly.type
_entity_poly.pdbx_seq_one_letter_code
_entity_poly.pdbx_strand_id
1 'polypeptide(L)'
;MHYDPDLVSNLVADHRALLGIFGEIGTAMNQKNMVRVKQKLGEFGDGLRGHLLKENIRFYVYLQHSLEGDDENAAIMHEFRNEMQHIGKVVADFLHKYTAEDEGWVWDEKMWQSFQEEVGGIGKVLTKRIQTEENVLYPLYLPPNEYR
;
A
#
# COMPACT_ATOMS: atom_id res chain seq x y z
N MET A 1 12.42 -19.61 9.62
CA MET A 1 12.14 -18.56 8.61
C MET A 1 13.46 -18.14 8.01
N HIS A 2 13.50 -17.80 6.72
CA HIS A 2 14.76 -17.54 6.00
C HIS A 2 14.79 -16.14 5.43
N TYR A 3 15.94 -15.49 5.55
CA TYR A 3 16.26 -14.25 4.86
C TYR A 3 16.17 -14.44 3.34
N ASP A 4 15.59 -13.46 2.66
CA ASP A 4 15.51 -13.39 1.20
C ASP A 4 16.17 -12.09 0.72
N PRO A 5 17.33 -12.16 0.05
CA PRO A 5 18.06 -10.97 -0.40
C PRO A 5 17.27 -10.12 -1.40
N ASP A 6 16.28 -10.69 -2.08
CA ASP A 6 15.47 -9.99 -3.08
C ASP A 6 14.16 -9.44 -2.51
N LEU A 7 13.86 -9.64 -1.21
CA LEU A 7 12.57 -9.22 -0.66
C LEU A 7 12.37 -7.71 -0.75
N VAL A 8 13.34 -6.92 -0.29
CA VAL A 8 13.24 -5.44 -0.29
C VAL A 8 13.18 -4.90 -1.72
N SER A 9 14.00 -5.40 -2.63
CA SER A 9 13.98 -4.97 -4.03
C SER A 9 12.63 -5.26 -4.70
N ASN A 10 12.02 -6.40 -4.38
CA ASN A 10 10.68 -6.76 -4.85
C ASN A 10 9.59 -5.86 -4.25
N LEU A 11 9.67 -5.50 -2.96
CA LEU A 11 8.70 -4.59 -2.33
C LEU A 11 8.78 -3.18 -2.94
N VAL A 12 9.99 -2.66 -3.17
CA VAL A 12 10.20 -1.38 -3.88
C VAL A 12 9.69 -1.44 -5.32
N ALA A 13 9.84 -2.57 -6.00
CA ALA A 13 9.27 -2.77 -7.33
C ALA A 13 7.74 -2.74 -7.30
N ASP A 14 7.10 -3.35 -6.29
CA ASP A 14 5.66 -3.26 -6.09
C ASP A 14 5.22 -1.80 -5.89
N HIS A 15 5.93 -0.99 -5.09
CA HIS A 15 5.64 0.43 -4.90
C HIS A 15 5.64 1.19 -6.23
N ARG A 16 6.65 0.96 -7.07
CA ARG A 16 6.73 1.61 -8.39
C ARG A 16 5.55 1.23 -9.29
N ALA A 17 5.14 -0.03 -9.28
CA ALA A 17 3.98 -0.49 -10.02
C ALA A 17 2.69 0.18 -9.51
N LEU A 18 2.51 0.23 -8.19
CA LEU A 18 1.35 0.88 -7.55
C LEU A 18 1.28 2.38 -7.87
N LEU A 19 2.39 3.10 -7.78
CA LEU A 19 2.48 4.52 -8.14
C LEU A 19 2.21 4.74 -9.63
N GLY A 20 2.65 3.82 -10.49
CA GLY A 20 2.35 3.82 -11.92
C GLY A 20 0.83 3.73 -12.18
N ILE A 21 0.14 2.78 -11.56
CA ILE A 21 -1.31 2.64 -11.66
C ILE A 21 -2.01 3.89 -11.11
N PHE A 22 -1.52 4.46 -10.01
CA PHE A 22 -2.06 5.69 -9.44
C PHE A 22 -1.94 6.90 -10.40
N GLY A 23 -0.84 6.99 -11.16
CA GLY A 23 -0.68 7.96 -12.24
C GLY A 23 -1.66 7.75 -13.40
N GLU A 24 -1.95 6.49 -13.75
CA GLU A 24 -2.98 6.16 -14.74
C GLU A 24 -4.40 6.53 -14.27
N ILE A 25 -4.70 6.38 -12.97
CA ILE A 25 -5.96 6.87 -12.38
C ILE A 25 -6.06 8.39 -12.60
N GLY A 26 -5.02 9.15 -12.24
CA GLY A 26 -4.99 10.60 -12.45
C GLY A 26 -5.16 11.00 -13.93
N THR A 27 -4.55 10.26 -14.85
CA THR A 27 -4.71 10.47 -16.29
C THR A 27 -6.15 10.24 -16.74
N ALA A 28 -6.77 9.14 -16.31
CA ALA A 28 -8.16 8.83 -16.62
C ALA A 28 -9.12 9.87 -16.02
N MET A 29 -8.81 10.41 -14.84
CA MET A 29 -9.58 11.49 -14.22
C MET A 29 -9.55 12.77 -15.04
N ASN A 30 -8.38 13.18 -15.55
CA ASN A 30 -8.25 14.36 -16.39
C ASN A 30 -9.04 14.23 -17.70
N GLN A 31 -9.20 13.01 -18.20
CA GLN A 31 -10.01 12.68 -19.38
C GLN A 31 -11.50 12.49 -19.05
N LYS A 32 -11.90 12.57 -17.78
CA LYS A 32 -13.24 12.22 -17.28
C LYS A 32 -13.69 10.81 -17.69
N ASN A 33 -12.74 9.89 -17.86
CA ASN A 33 -13.01 8.51 -18.26
C ASN A 33 -13.29 7.64 -17.02
N MET A 34 -14.53 7.68 -16.54
CA MET A 34 -14.96 6.97 -15.33
C MET A 34 -14.80 5.44 -15.43
N VAL A 35 -15.02 4.86 -16.62
CA VAL A 35 -14.83 3.42 -16.84
C VAL A 35 -13.37 3.04 -16.60
N ARG A 36 -12.44 3.84 -17.15
CA ARG A 36 -11.00 3.62 -16.95
C ARG A 36 -10.56 3.87 -15.51
N VAL A 37 -11.15 4.85 -14.82
CA VAL A 37 -10.91 5.08 -13.39
C VAL A 37 -11.29 3.84 -12.59
N LYS A 38 -12.52 3.32 -12.75
CA LYS A 38 -12.98 2.11 -12.05
C LYS A 38 -12.09 0.90 -12.33
N GLN A 39 -11.74 0.68 -13.59
CA GLN A 39 -10.80 -0.39 -13.97
C GLN A 39 -9.47 -0.27 -13.22
N LYS A 40 -8.87 0.93 -13.24
CA LYS A 40 -7.56 1.15 -12.61
C LYS A 40 -7.59 1.10 -11.09
N LEU A 41 -8.72 1.48 -10.47
CA LEU A 41 -8.93 1.27 -9.04
C LEU A 41 -8.95 -0.23 -8.69
N GLY A 42 -9.57 -1.07 -9.52
CA GLY A 42 -9.53 -2.53 -9.36
C GLY A 42 -8.10 -3.06 -9.42
N GLU A 43 -7.36 -2.71 -10.48
CA GLU A 43 -5.94 -3.10 -10.66
C GLU A 43 -5.07 -2.62 -9.49
N PHE A 44 -5.27 -1.38 -9.04
CA PHE A 44 -4.56 -0.82 -7.89
C PHE A 44 -4.85 -1.60 -6.61
N GLY A 45 -6.13 -1.93 -6.37
CA GLY A 45 -6.56 -2.70 -5.21
C GLY A 45 -5.94 -4.09 -5.14
N ASP A 46 -5.89 -4.79 -6.27
CA ASP A 46 -5.29 -6.12 -6.34
C ASP A 46 -3.78 -6.09 -6.14
N GLY A 47 -3.11 -5.12 -6.77
CA GLY A 47 -1.68 -4.87 -6.53
C GLY A 47 -1.39 -4.57 -5.07
N LEU A 48 -2.18 -3.70 -4.43
CA LEU A 48 -1.97 -3.31 -3.05
C LEU A 48 -2.18 -4.49 -2.10
N ARG A 49 -3.23 -5.30 -2.30
CA ARG A 49 -3.45 -6.52 -1.50
C ARG A 49 -2.28 -7.49 -1.61
N GLY A 50 -1.75 -7.70 -2.83
CA GLY A 50 -0.58 -8.54 -3.05
C GLY A 50 0.67 -8.03 -2.33
N HIS A 51 0.93 -6.74 -2.44
CA HIS A 51 2.03 -6.06 -1.73
C HIS A 51 1.89 -6.22 -0.20
N LEU A 52 0.73 -5.89 0.37
CA LEU A 52 0.45 -6.00 1.81
C LEU A 52 0.62 -7.42 2.33
N LEU A 53 0.19 -8.42 1.57
CA LEU A 53 0.35 -9.82 1.94
C LEU A 53 1.82 -10.22 1.99
N LYS A 54 2.59 -9.83 0.97
CA LYS A 54 4.03 -10.08 0.89
C LYS A 54 4.76 -9.43 2.05
N GLU A 55 4.47 -8.17 2.34
CA GLU A 55 5.08 -7.44 3.45
C GLU A 55 4.72 -8.06 4.82
N ASN A 56 3.43 -8.33 5.07
CA ASN A 56 2.99 -8.90 6.35
C ASN A 56 3.55 -10.29 6.64
N ILE A 57 3.64 -11.16 5.64
CA ILE A 57 4.04 -12.57 5.82
C ILE A 57 5.54 -12.76 5.70
N ARG A 58 6.23 -11.98 4.86
CA ARG A 58 7.67 -12.19 4.60
C ARG A 58 8.53 -11.20 5.37
N PHE A 59 8.17 -9.92 5.33
CA PHE A 59 8.99 -8.85 5.91
C PHE A 59 8.77 -8.74 7.42
N TYR A 60 7.52 -8.45 7.83
CA TYR A 60 7.21 -8.21 9.25
C TYR A 60 7.52 -9.42 10.13
N VAL A 61 7.16 -10.61 9.65
CA VAL A 61 7.36 -11.87 10.34
C VAL A 61 8.85 -12.23 10.46
N TYR A 62 9.69 -11.96 9.45
CA TYR A 62 11.14 -12.13 9.55
C TYR A 62 11.77 -11.19 10.57
N LEU A 63 11.41 -9.90 10.51
CA LEU A 63 11.96 -8.91 11.43
C LEU A 63 11.55 -9.18 12.87
N GLN A 64 10.30 -9.61 13.10
CA GLN A 64 9.84 -9.96 14.43
C GLN A 64 10.71 -11.05 15.08
N HIS A 65 11.12 -12.07 14.32
CA HIS A 65 12.02 -13.11 14.82
C HIS A 65 13.47 -12.64 14.93
N SER A 66 13.92 -11.79 14.01
CA SER A 66 15.32 -11.35 13.96
C SER A 66 15.65 -10.31 15.03
N LEU A 67 14.63 -9.61 15.53
CA LEU A 67 14.71 -8.63 16.62
C LEU A 67 14.27 -9.22 17.97
N GLU A 68 14.18 -10.55 18.09
CA GLU A 68 13.93 -11.20 19.38
C GLU A 68 15.06 -10.85 20.36
N GLY A 69 14.78 -9.96 21.32
CA GLY A 69 15.75 -9.42 22.27
C GLY A 69 16.06 -7.92 22.12
N ASP A 70 15.51 -7.27 21.09
CA ASP A 70 15.57 -5.83 20.87
C ASP A 70 14.17 -5.22 21.03
N ASP A 71 13.76 -5.00 22.28
CA ASP A 71 12.41 -4.53 22.63
C ASP A 71 12.08 -3.16 22.03
N GLU A 72 13.08 -2.30 21.82
CA GLU A 72 12.91 -0.98 21.23
C GLU A 72 12.53 -1.08 19.74
N ASN A 73 13.35 -1.78 18.95
CA ASN A 73 13.06 -1.95 17.53
C ASN A 73 11.82 -2.83 17.28
N ALA A 74 11.54 -3.79 18.16
CA ALA A 74 10.31 -4.58 18.12
C ALA A 74 9.06 -3.73 18.34
N ALA A 75 9.08 -2.79 19.29
CA ALA A 75 7.97 -1.87 19.55
C ALA A 75 7.71 -0.94 18.35
N ILE A 76 8.77 -0.35 17.79
CA ILE A 76 8.70 0.49 16.59
C ILE A 76 8.09 -0.27 15.41
N MET A 77 8.53 -1.52 15.20
CA MET A 77 8.01 -2.40 14.17
C MET A 77 6.52 -2.69 14.31
N HIS A 78 6.07 -2.91 15.54
CA HIS A 78 4.65 -3.14 15.84
C HIS A 78 3.79 -1.90 15.54
N GLU A 79 4.27 -0.70 15.87
CA GLU A 79 3.59 0.56 15.53
C GLU A 79 3.43 0.74 14.01
N PHE A 80 4.49 0.53 13.24
CA PHE A 80 4.42 0.61 11.77
C PHE A 80 3.46 -0.40 11.18
N ARG A 81 3.42 -1.63 11.72
CA ARG A 81 2.48 -2.65 11.26
C ARG A 81 1.03 -2.23 11.47
N ASN A 82 0.72 -1.68 12.65
CA ASN A 82 -0.62 -1.24 12.99
C ASN A 82 -1.07 -0.04 12.14
N GLU A 83 -0.16 0.92 11.90
CA GLU A 83 -0.41 2.01 10.97
C GLU A 83 -0.76 1.46 9.58
N MET A 84 -0.05 0.42 9.10
CA MET A 84 -0.34 -0.14 7.78
C MET A 84 -1.70 -0.81 7.68
N GLN A 85 -2.09 -1.53 8.73
CA GLN A 85 -3.41 -2.16 8.78
C GLN A 85 -4.52 -1.11 8.72
N HIS A 86 -4.34 0.02 9.40
CA HIS A 86 -5.27 1.14 9.32
C HIS A 86 -5.34 1.73 7.91
N ILE A 87 -4.19 2.02 7.28
CA ILE A 87 -4.12 2.52 5.90
C ILE A 87 -4.78 1.53 4.93
N GLY A 88 -4.45 0.25 5.05
CA GLY A 88 -5.01 -0.82 4.21
C GLY A 88 -6.53 -0.89 4.31
N LYS A 89 -7.09 -0.72 5.52
CA LYS A 89 -8.54 -0.65 5.72
C LYS A 89 -9.15 0.57 5.05
N VAL A 90 -8.58 1.76 5.26
CA VAL A 90 -9.07 3.01 4.64
C VAL A 90 -9.08 2.91 3.11
N VAL A 91 -8.02 2.33 2.53
CA VAL A 91 -7.95 2.13 1.08
C VAL A 91 -8.95 1.08 0.61
N ALA A 92 -9.15 -0.01 1.35
CA ALA A 92 -10.13 -1.03 1.00
C ALA A 92 -11.57 -0.47 1.01
N ASP A 93 -11.91 0.34 2.03
CA ASP A 93 -13.21 1.01 2.13
C ASP A 93 -13.41 2.00 0.97
N PHE A 94 -12.36 2.77 0.62
CA PHE A 94 -12.36 3.66 -0.55
C PHE A 94 -12.58 2.88 -1.85
N LEU A 95 -11.84 1.81 -2.08
CA LEU A 95 -11.98 0.98 -3.28
C LEU A 95 -13.39 0.41 -3.37
N HIS A 96 -13.89 -0.19 -2.29
CA HIS A 96 -15.24 -0.72 -2.25
C HIS A 96 -16.29 0.35 -2.59
N LYS A 97 -16.14 1.56 -2.01
CA LYS A 97 -17.02 2.70 -2.30
C LYS A 97 -17.01 3.13 -3.76
N TYR A 98 -15.95 2.95 -4.53
CA TYR A 98 -15.87 3.48 -5.90
C TYR A 98 -15.88 2.39 -6.98
N THR A 99 -15.67 1.14 -6.61
CA THR A 99 -15.69 -0.01 -7.52
C THR A 99 -16.86 -0.96 -7.29
N ALA A 100 -17.76 -0.71 -6.34
CA ALA A 100 -18.96 -1.52 -6.17
C ALA A 100 -19.74 -1.58 -7.50
N GLU A 101 -19.99 -2.80 -7.97
CA GLU A 101 -20.77 -3.09 -9.17
C GLU A 101 -22.23 -3.30 -8.77
N ASP A 102 -22.91 -2.24 -8.33
CA ASP A 102 -24.37 -2.26 -8.34
C ASP A 102 -24.84 -1.98 -9.78
N GLU A 103 -25.65 -2.89 -10.33
CA GLU A 103 -26.14 -2.80 -11.71
C GLU A 103 -26.76 -1.41 -11.98
N GLY A 104 -26.22 -0.71 -13.00
CA GLY A 104 -26.70 0.62 -13.39
C GLY A 104 -26.12 1.80 -12.60
N TRP A 105 -25.16 1.58 -11.70
CA TRP A 105 -24.59 2.67 -10.93
C TRP A 105 -23.59 3.55 -11.70
N VAL A 106 -24.07 4.74 -12.05
CA VAL A 106 -23.31 5.84 -12.64
C VAL A 106 -22.96 6.82 -11.53
N TRP A 107 -21.70 7.25 -11.45
CA TRP A 107 -21.31 8.31 -10.51
C TRP A 107 -21.96 9.62 -10.94
N ASP A 108 -22.68 10.25 -10.03
CA ASP A 108 -23.14 11.62 -10.22
C ASP A 108 -22.00 12.63 -10.01
N GLU A 109 -22.27 13.89 -10.31
CA GLU A 109 -21.28 14.98 -10.16
C GLU A 109 -20.79 15.12 -8.70
N LYS A 110 -21.67 14.90 -7.72
CA LYS A 110 -21.31 14.99 -6.31
C LYS A 110 -20.34 13.88 -5.92
N MET A 111 -20.62 12.66 -6.35
CA MET A 111 -19.77 11.51 -6.13
C MET A 111 -18.42 11.66 -6.83
N TRP A 112 -18.42 12.23 -8.05
CA TRP A 112 -17.19 12.56 -8.75
C TRP A 112 -16.32 13.56 -7.96
N GLN A 113 -16.92 14.62 -7.41
CA GLN A 113 -16.19 15.59 -6.58
C GLN A 113 -15.64 14.96 -5.30
N SER A 114 -16.45 14.16 -4.58
CA SER A 114 -16.00 13.42 -3.40
C SER A 114 -14.88 12.44 -3.73
N PHE A 115 -14.95 11.76 -4.88
CA PHE A 115 -13.88 10.89 -5.35
C PHE A 115 -12.57 11.65 -5.54
N GLN A 116 -12.62 12.81 -6.21
CA GLN A 116 -11.42 13.63 -6.48
C GLN A 116 -10.73 14.08 -5.18
N GLU A 117 -11.50 14.45 -4.16
CA GLU A 117 -10.97 14.80 -2.85
C GLU A 117 -10.36 13.59 -2.13
N GLU A 118 -11.11 12.49 -2.06
CA GLU A 118 -10.71 11.28 -1.34
C GLU A 118 -9.49 10.61 -1.97
N VAL A 119 -9.44 10.49 -3.30
CA VAL A 119 -8.28 9.90 -4.00
C VAL A 119 -7.02 10.74 -3.79
N GLY A 120 -7.14 12.07 -3.72
CA GLY A 120 -6.03 12.95 -3.36
C GLY A 120 -5.52 12.72 -1.93
N GLY A 121 -6.43 12.47 -0.99
CA GLY A 121 -6.10 12.09 0.39
C GLY A 121 -5.36 10.75 0.46
N ILE A 122 -5.87 9.73 -0.22
CA ILE A 122 -5.27 8.39 -0.31
C ILE A 122 -3.84 8.48 -0.88
N GLY A 123 -3.65 9.22 -1.99
CA GLY A 123 -2.33 9.38 -2.61
C GLY A 123 -1.28 9.98 -1.66
N LYS A 124 -1.68 10.97 -0.85
CA LYS A 124 -0.78 11.59 0.15
C LYS A 124 -0.37 10.60 1.24
N VAL A 125 -1.33 9.86 1.79
CA VAL A 125 -1.08 8.87 2.85
C VAL A 125 -0.17 7.75 2.35
N LEU A 126 -0.44 7.22 1.15
CA LEU A 126 0.38 6.16 0.56
C LEU A 126 1.79 6.63 0.21
N THR A 127 1.94 7.85 -0.32
CA THR A 127 3.28 8.40 -0.62
C THR A 127 4.11 8.52 0.64
N LYS A 128 3.52 9.08 1.72
CA LYS A 128 4.19 9.16 3.03
C LYS A 128 4.56 7.78 3.53
N ARG A 129 3.67 6.80 3.39
CA ARG A 129 3.90 5.43 3.82
C ARG A 129 5.07 4.77 3.10
N ILE A 130 5.09 4.82 1.77
CA ILE A 130 6.18 4.30 0.93
C ILE A 130 7.52 4.94 1.33
N GLN A 131 7.54 6.26 1.55
CA GLN A 131 8.75 6.95 1.99
C GLN A 131 9.23 6.46 3.35
N THR A 132 8.33 6.24 4.30
CA THR A 132 8.68 5.70 5.62
C THR A 132 9.22 4.27 5.50
N GLU A 133 8.57 3.41 4.72
CA GLU A 133 9.03 2.04 4.51
C GLU A 133 10.42 2.01 3.89
N GLU A 134 10.64 2.72 2.79
CA GLU A 134 11.91 2.65 2.06
C GLU A 134 13.07 3.30 2.81
N ASN A 135 12.83 4.36 3.59
CA ASN A 135 13.90 5.10 4.26
C ASN A 135 14.13 4.70 5.72
N VAL A 136 13.14 4.07 6.37
CA VAL A 136 13.21 3.75 7.81
C VAL A 136 13.06 2.26 8.04
N LEU A 137 12.06 1.62 7.45
CA LEU A 137 11.72 0.23 7.74
C LEU A 137 12.63 -0.76 7.02
N TYR A 138 12.72 -0.66 5.69
CA TYR A 138 13.49 -1.59 4.84
C TYR A 138 14.99 -1.64 5.16
N PRO A 139 15.65 -0.55 5.61
CA PRO A 139 17.02 -0.61 6.13
C PRO A 139 17.21 -1.55 7.33
N LEU A 140 16.16 -1.88 8.08
CA LEU A 140 16.22 -2.83 9.20
C LEU A 140 16.28 -4.29 8.73
N TYR A 141 16.02 -4.57 7.46
CA TYR A 141 16.01 -5.91 6.90
C TYR A 141 17.41 -6.36 6.48
N LEU A 142 18.10 -6.98 7.42
CA LEU A 142 19.49 -7.41 7.31
C LEU A 142 19.57 -8.94 7.26
N PRO A 143 20.69 -9.50 6.78
CA PRO A 143 21.01 -10.91 6.98
C PRO A 143 21.03 -11.29 8.48
N PRO A 144 20.69 -12.54 8.86
CA PRO A 144 20.56 -12.93 10.26
C PRO A 144 21.82 -12.70 11.12
N ASN A 145 23.01 -12.75 10.51
CA ASN A 145 24.30 -12.55 11.15
C ASN A 145 24.68 -11.07 11.40
N GLU A 146 23.81 -10.13 11.00
CA GLU A 146 24.03 -8.69 11.16
C GLU A 146 23.17 -8.07 12.27
N TYR A 147 22.18 -8.79 12.79
CA TYR A 147 21.51 -8.45 14.05
C TYR A 147 22.44 -8.82 15.21
N ARG A 148 22.96 -7.83 15.92
CA ARG A 148 23.89 -7.99 17.05
C ARG A 148 23.25 -7.61 18.36
#